data_AF-A0A4U1G763-F1
#
_entry.id   AF-A0A4U1G763-F1
#
_cell.length_a   1.000
_cell.length_b   1.000
_cell.length_c   1.000
_cell.angle_alpha   90.00
_cell.angle_beta   90.00
_cell.angle_gamma   90.00
#
_symmetry.space_group_name_H-M   'P 1'
#
loop_
_entity.id
_entity.type
_entity.pdbx_description
1 polymer ?
#
loop_
_entity_poly.entity_id
_entity_poly.type
_entity_poly.pdbx_seq_one_letter_code
_entity_poly.pdbx_strand_id
1 'polypeptide(L)'
;MIRVYLTLLTSALLVSACTGHQPAATMKEHFKNDFLIGAAISTRQVQGFESKSDSVITRHFNCIVAENCMKSEEINPAEGTYNWDDADAFVEYGLTNNMVIIGHTLVWHTQLAKWFLIDSFGNYVTPDVLKERMKNYITTVMGRYRGKIKGWDVVNEAILDDGSYRQSPFYEILGEEYIPLAFQFAHEADPEAELYLNDFSMAKPGKRDRYISIIKELQQRGLRIDGIGMQAHMGIDYPDMDEFEKSIIEFGKTSVNVMITEWDMSALPTIHEGADVGSTAEKIDSLNPYPNALPENVYKLWNNRITECLNMFRRHSDIISRVTLWGVSDGLSWRNDFPMVGRTDYPLAFDRNYNLKEAFSKEINNNR
;
A
#
# COMPACT_ATOMS: atom_id res chain seq x y z
N MET A 1 -85.12 6.52 -35.49
CA MET A 1 -83.81 5.96 -35.88
C MET A 1 -82.72 6.92 -35.41
N ILE A 2 -82.12 6.66 -34.25
CA ILE A 2 -80.99 7.43 -33.71
C ILE A 2 -79.82 6.44 -33.69
N ARG A 3 -78.80 6.67 -34.53
CA ARG A 3 -77.56 5.90 -34.55
C ARG A 3 -76.53 6.61 -33.66
N VAL A 4 -76.11 5.91 -32.61
CA VAL A 4 -74.98 6.26 -31.75
C VAL A 4 -73.69 5.95 -32.50
N TYR A 5 -72.78 6.92 -32.63
CA TYR A 5 -71.40 6.68 -33.05
C TYR A 5 -70.52 6.65 -31.80
N LEU A 6 -69.96 5.48 -31.54
CA LEU A 6 -68.96 5.24 -30.50
C LEU A 6 -67.57 5.37 -31.14
N THR A 7 -66.88 6.47 -30.89
CA THR A 7 -65.50 6.65 -31.34
C THR A 7 -64.55 6.11 -30.26
N LEU A 8 -63.93 4.95 -30.50
CA LEU A 8 -62.82 4.45 -29.69
C LEU A 8 -61.57 5.28 -29.99
N LEU A 9 -61.09 6.07 -29.01
CA LEU A 9 -59.72 6.57 -28.99
C LEU A 9 -58.85 5.58 -28.20
N THR A 10 -58.01 4.83 -28.91
CA THR A 10 -56.86 4.13 -28.31
C THR A 10 -55.65 5.05 -28.37
N SER A 11 -55.35 5.74 -27.27
CA SER A 11 -54.10 6.49 -27.11
C SER A 11 -53.06 5.58 -26.48
N ALA A 12 -52.02 5.26 -27.24
CA ALA A 12 -50.90 4.42 -26.83
C ALA A 12 -50.09 5.09 -25.71
N LEU A 13 -49.86 4.38 -24.61
CA LEU A 13 -48.85 4.75 -23.61
C LEU A 13 -47.45 4.51 -24.20
N LEU A 14 -46.72 5.59 -24.47
CA LEU A 14 -45.28 5.56 -24.68
C LEU A 14 -44.60 5.28 -23.33
N VAL A 15 -44.17 4.03 -23.12
CA VAL A 15 -43.24 3.68 -22.05
C VAL A 15 -41.86 4.16 -22.50
N SER A 16 -41.42 5.33 -22.03
CA SER A 16 -40.03 5.73 -22.14
C SER A 16 -39.18 4.72 -21.37
N ALA A 17 -38.46 3.87 -22.09
CA ALA A 17 -37.41 3.06 -21.51
C ALA A 17 -36.35 4.00 -20.94
N CYS A 18 -36.32 4.17 -19.62
CA CYS A 18 -35.14 4.66 -18.95
C CYS A 18 -34.03 3.67 -19.27
N THR A 19 -33.14 4.02 -20.21
CA THR A 19 -31.85 3.38 -20.33
C THR A 19 -31.13 3.63 -19.01
N GLY A 20 -31.23 2.68 -18.08
CA GLY A 20 -30.50 2.72 -16.84
C GLY A 20 -29.03 2.87 -17.19
N HIS A 21 -28.45 4.03 -16.88
CA HIS A 21 -27.00 4.17 -16.85
C HIS A 21 -26.52 3.14 -15.84
N GLN A 22 -25.96 2.02 -16.31
CA GLN A 22 -25.18 1.15 -15.45
C GLN A 22 -24.09 2.03 -14.83
N PRO A 23 -23.98 2.07 -13.49
CA PRO A 23 -22.89 2.81 -12.84
C PRO A 23 -21.57 2.36 -13.46
N ALA A 24 -20.71 3.31 -13.86
CA ALA A 24 -19.44 2.91 -14.48
C ALA A 24 -18.67 2.00 -13.50
N ALA A 25 -18.16 0.88 -14.00
CA ALA A 25 -17.43 -0.11 -13.21
C ALA A 25 -16.33 0.57 -12.38
N THR A 26 -16.15 0.11 -11.14
CA THR A 26 -15.12 0.62 -10.23
C THR A 26 -14.22 -0.53 -9.81
N MET A 27 -12.98 -0.21 -9.42
CA MET A 27 -12.03 -1.25 -8.99
C MET A 27 -12.53 -1.96 -7.73
N LYS A 28 -13.03 -1.22 -6.73
CA LYS A 28 -13.58 -1.82 -5.52
C LYS A 28 -14.75 -2.77 -5.75
N GLU A 29 -15.64 -2.46 -6.71
CA GLU A 29 -16.74 -3.39 -7.04
C GLU A 29 -16.27 -4.58 -7.85
N HIS A 30 -15.32 -4.38 -8.76
CA HIS A 30 -14.75 -5.45 -9.57
C HIS A 30 -13.98 -6.47 -8.73
N PHE A 31 -13.19 -6.03 -7.75
CA PHE A 31 -12.34 -6.89 -6.92
C PHE A 31 -12.98 -7.32 -5.59
N LYS A 32 -14.22 -6.96 -5.28
CA LYS A 32 -14.83 -7.19 -3.95
C LYS A 32 -14.84 -8.63 -3.46
N ASN A 33 -14.86 -9.60 -4.39
CA ASN A 33 -14.83 -11.03 -4.08
C ASN A 33 -13.44 -11.64 -4.21
N ASP A 34 -12.45 -10.84 -4.57
CA ASP A 34 -11.08 -11.26 -4.85
C ASP A 34 -10.19 -10.76 -3.70
N PHE A 35 -10.13 -9.45 -3.45
CA PHE A 35 -9.34 -8.84 -2.38
C PHE A 35 -9.77 -7.38 -2.10
N LEU A 36 -9.30 -6.80 -0.98
CA LEU A 36 -9.37 -5.35 -0.79
C LEU A 36 -8.50 -4.63 -1.83
N ILE A 37 -9.01 -3.55 -2.42
CA ILE A 37 -8.24 -2.68 -3.32
C ILE A 37 -8.05 -1.32 -2.66
N GLY A 38 -6.79 -0.97 -2.41
CA GLY A 38 -6.44 0.22 -1.65
C GLY A 38 -5.53 1.20 -2.36
N ALA A 39 -5.36 2.35 -1.72
CA ALA A 39 -4.37 3.37 -2.11
C ALA A 39 -3.66 3.95 -0.88
N ALA A 40 -2.37 4.21 -1.01
CA ALA A 40 -1.67 5.13 -0.12
C ALA A 40 -2.11 6.56 -0.42
N ILE A 41 -2.42 7.32 0.64
CA ILE A 41 -2.89 8.70 0.51
C ILE A 41 -2.15 9.62 1.48
N SER A 42 -1.88 10.83 1.01
CA SER A 42 -1.25 11.93 1.75
C SER A 42 -2.27 12.71 2.56
N THR A 43 -1.76 13.47 3.54
CA THR A 43 -2.57 14.40 4.36
C THR A 43 -3.23 15.49 3.51
N ARG A 44 -2.60 15.91 2.40
CA ARG A 44 -3.18 16.89 1.47
C ARG A 44 -4.48 16.39 0.83
N GLN A 45 -4.54 15.11 0.48
CA GLN A 45 -5.75 14.49 -0.08
C GLN A 45 -6.85 14.39 0.99
N VAL A 46 -6.48 13.92 2.19
CA VAL A 46 -7.38 13.81 3.35
C VAL A 46 -7.98 15.16 3.76
N GLN A 47 -7.20 16.24 3.71
CA GLN A 47 -7.64 17.60 4.08
C GLN A 47 -8.42 18.32 2.95
N GLY A 48 -8.70 17.64 1.83
CA GLY A 48 -9.51 18.18 0.74
C GLY A 48 -8.79 19.15 -0.20
N PHE A 49 -7.45 19.26 -0.12
CA PHE A 49 -6.68 20.11 -1.04
C PHE A 49 -6.56 19.51 -2.45
N GLU A 50 -6.87 18.22 -2.62
CA GLU A 50 -6.79 17.48 -3.88
C GLU A 50 -8.15 16.86 -4.28
N SER A 51 -9.18 17.69 -4.51
CA SER A 51 -10.58 17.23 -4.69
C SER A 51 -10.80 16.21 -5.81
N LYS A 52 -10.04 16.29 -6.92
CA LYS A 52 -10.09 15.26 -7.98
C LYS A 52 -9.56 13.92 -7.48
N SER A 53 -8.49 13.94 -6.69
CA SER A 53 -7.94 12.74 -6.08
C SER A 53 -8.93 12.14 -5.09
N ASP A 54 -9.57 12.95 -4.26
CA ASP A 54 -10.60 12.50 -3.32
C ASP A 54 -11.76 11.78 -4.03
N SER A 55 -12.23 12.33 -5.16
CA SER A 55 -13.26 11.67 -5.97
C SER A 55 -12.82 10.32 -6.52
N VAL A 56 -11.56 10.19 -6.95
CA VAL A 56 -11.01 8.90 -7.37
C VAL A 56 -10.93 7.93 -6.20
N ILE A 57 -10.45 8.39 -5.05
CA ILE A 57 -10.26 7.56 -3.86
C ILE A 57 -11.59 6.93 -3.43
N THR A 58 -12.59 7.77 -3.16
CA THR A 58 -13.93 7.36 -2.70
C THR A 58 -14.67 6.48 -3.70
N ARG A 59 -14.41 6.64 -5.00
CA ARG A 59 -15.04 5.84 -6.05
C ARG A 59 -14.39 4.47 -6.24
N HIS A 60 -13.07 4.37 -6.21
CA HIS A 60 -12.34 3.19 -6.68
C HIS A 60 -11.75 2.32 -5.58
N PHE A 61 -11.53 2.83 -4.37
CA PHE A 61 -10.86 2.09 -3.30
C PHE A 61 -11.78 1.79 -2.11
N ASN A 62 -11.52 0.68 -1.42
CA ASN A 62 -12.18 0.28 -0.18
C ASN A 62 -11.18 0.11 0.99
N CYS A 63 -9.91 0.44 0.76
CA CYS A 63 -8.84 0.41 1.75
C CYS A 63 -7.91 1.63 1.57
N ILE A 64 -7.39 2.18 2.67
CA ILE A 64 -6.40 3.26 2.65
C ILE A 64 -5.22 2.96 3.57
N VAL A 65 -4.06 3.50 3.19
CA VAL A 65 -2.82 3.46 3.96
C VAL A 65 -2.28 4.89 4.07
N ALA A 66 -1.78 5.27 5.25
CA ALA A 66 -1.17 6.58 5.43
C ALA A 66 0.19 6.60 4.75
N GLU A 67 0.38 7.48 3.76
CA GLU A 67 1.65 7.53 3.02
C GLU A 67 2.84 7.93 3.92
N ASN A 68 2.61 8.87 4.85
CA ASN A 68 3.67 9.36 5.74
C ASN A 68 3.24 9.67 7.18
N CYS A 69 2.04 10.20 7.42
CA CYS A 69 1.69 10.81 8.71
C CYS A 69 1.67 9.87 9.93
N MET A 70 1.78 8.56 9.73
CA MET A 70 1.87 7.56 10.79
C MET A 70 3.28 7.00 11.01
N LYS A 71 4.27 7.42 10.20
CA LYS A 71 5.69 7.09 10.42
C LYS A 71 6.20 7.81 11.67
N SER A 72 7.16 7.20 12.37
CA SER A 72 7.55 7.70 13.70
C SER A 72 8.10 9.14 13.70
N GLU A 73 8.84 9.55 12.66
CA GLU A 73 9.33 10.94 12.52
C GLU A 73 8.18 11.95 12.47
N GLU A 74 7.06 11.58 11.85
CA GLU A 74 5.88 12.45 11.72
C GLU A 74 5.02 12.43 12.99
N ILE A 75 4.64 11.22 13.44
CA ILE A 75 3.65 11.07 14.51
C ILE A 75 4.24 11.28 15.91
N ASN A 76 5.54 11.01 16.10
CA ASN A 76 6.22 11.11 17.39
C ASN A 76 7.64 11.71 17.25
N PRO A 77 7.75 12.98 16.81
CA PRO A 77 9.04 13.60 16.43
C PRO A 77 10.02 13.78 17.59
N ALA A 78 9.52 13.84 18.83
CA ALA A 78 10.32 13.99 20.04
C ALA A 78 9.75 13.15 21.19
N GLU A 79 10.59 12.77 22.16
CA GLU A 79 10.19 11.96 23.32
C GLU A 79 9.00 12.61 24.05
N GLY A 80 7.91 11.84 24.20
CA GLY A 80 6.67 12.33 24.84
C GLY A 80 5.86 13.36 24.04
N THR A 81 6.26 13.72 22.81
CA THR A 81 5.56 14.68 21.95
C THR A 81 4.98 13.97 20.73
N TYR A 82 3.65 14.04 20.59
CA TYR A 82 2.94 13.42 19.47
C TYR A 82 2.18 14.44 18.64
N ASN A 83 2.28 14.29 17.32
CA ASN A 83 1.52 15.06 16.35
C ASN A 83 0.35 14.20 15.85
N TRP A 84 -0.82 14.39 16.44
CA TRP A 84 -2.00 13.55 16.14
C TRP A 84 -2.85 14.07 14.99
N ASP A 85 -2.81 15.37 14.70
CA ASP A 85 -3.79 16.03 13.82
C ASP A 85 -3.89 15.35 12.44
N ASP A 86 -2.75 15.08 11.81
CA ASP A 86 -2.70 14.47 10.48
C ASP A 86 -3.10 12.99 10.47
N ALA A 87 -2.67 12.23 11.47
CA ALA A 87 -3.03 10.82 11.60
C ALA A 87 -4.51 10.64 11.99
N ASP A 88 -5.05 11.52 12.83
CA ASP A 88 -6.46 11.56 13.20
C ASP A 88 -7.33 11.93 12.00
N ALA A 89 -6.94 12.95 11.22
CA ALA A 89 -7.65 13.33 10.01
C ALA A 89 -7.69 12.16 9.00
N PHE A 90 -6.58 11.43 8.86
CA PHE A 90 -6.52 10.25 7.99
C PHE A 90 -7.46 9.14 8.46
N VAL A 91 -7.46 8.83 9.76
CA VAL A 91 -8.36 7.81 10.32
C VAL A 91 -9.83 8.23 10.16
N GLU A 92 -10.15 9.48 10.46
CA GLU A 92 -11.51 10.01 10.32
C GLU A 92 -11.99 9.98 8.86
N TYR A 93 -11.11 10.27 7.91
CA TYR A 93 -11.41 10.16 6.48
C TYR A 93 -11.76 8.73 6.10
N GLY A 94 -11.00 7.74 6.58
CA GLY A 94 -11.30 6.32 6.35
C GLY A 94 -12.64 5.90 6.94
N LEU A 95 -12.92 6.30 8.19
CA LEU A 95 -14.18 6.01 8.86
C LEU A 95 -15.38 6.64 8.15
N THR A 96 -15.29 7.93 7.81
CA THR A 96 -16.34 8.67 7.11
C THR A 96 -16.70 8.03 5.76
N ASN A 97 -15.69 7.50 5.06
CA ASN A 97 -15.86 6.91 3.74
C ASN A 97 -16.06 5.37 3.77
N ASN A 98 -16.24 4.78 4.95
CA ASN A 98 -16.39 3.33 5.16
C ASN A 98 -15.26 2.51 4.51
N MET A 99 -14.01 2.97 4.66
CA MET A 99 -12.82 2.30 4.14
C MET A 99 -12.12 1.52 5.25
N VAL A 100 -11.52 0.39 4.87
CA VAL A 100 -10.56 -0.30 5.73
C VAL A 100 -9.31 0.56 5.88
N ILE A 101 -8.82 0.71 7.10
CA ILE A 101 -7.66 1.54 7.41
C ILE A 101 -6.51 0.62 7.83
N ILE A 102 -5.34 0.82 7.22
CA ILE A 102 -4.09 0.14 7.60
C ILE A 102 -3.11 1.18 8.13
N GLY A 103 -2.52 0.89 9.28
CA GLY A 103 -1.48 1.71 9.88
C GLY A 103 -0.11 1.37 9.31
N HIS A 104 0.64 2.39 8.91
CA HIS A 104 1.96 2.26 8.30
C HIS A 104 2.87 3.38 8.83
N THR A 105 3.93 3.08 9.59
CA THR A 105 4.40 1.78 10.11
C THR A 105 4.99 2.01 11.51
N LEU A 106 5.00 0.98 12.36
CA LEU A 106 5.42 1.11 13.76
C LEU A 106 6.95 1.09 13.91
N VAL A 107 7.63 0.13 13.30
CA VAL A 107 9.09 -0.03 13.42
C VAL A 107 9.71 -0.02 12.03
N TRP A 108 10.36 1.09 11.69
CA TRP A 108 11.06 1.26 10.43
C TRP A 108 12.33 2.09 10.63
N HIS A 109 13.38 1.75 9.89
CA HIS A 109 14.70 2.36 10.01
C HIS A 109 14.80 3.72 9.30
N THR A 110 13.85 4.03 8.42
CA THR A 110 13.78 5.28 7.66
C THR A 110 12.61 6.12 8.18
N GLN A 111 12.69 7.45 8.02
CA GLN A 111 11.74 8.41 8.61
C GLN A 111 11.46 8.10 10.09
N LEU A 112 12.56 7.83 10.80
CA LEU A 112 12.59 7.46 12.21
C LEU A 112 12.93 8.67 13.06
N ALA A 113 12.09 8.96 14.05
CA ALA A 113 12.35 10.05 14.97
C ALA A 113 13.69 9.82 15.70
N LYS A 114 14.64 10.75 15.54
CA LYS A 114 16.02 10.56 16.00
C LYS A 114 16.12 10.22 17.49
N TRP A 115 15.29 10.85 18.32
CA TRP A 115 15.29 10.66 19.77
C TRP A 115 15.10 9.19 20.18
N PHE A 116 14.46 8.38 19.33
CA PHE A 116 14.07 7.00 19.65
C PHE A 116 15.28 6.11 19.99
N LEU A 117 16.37 6.31 19.24
CA LEU A 117 17.54 5.43 19.27
C LEU A 117 18.74 5.97 20.02
N ILE A 118 18.78 7.29 20.26
CA ILE A 118 19.95 7.95 20.85
C ILE A 118 19.67 8.53 22.23
N ASP A 119 20.72 8.62 23.04
CA ASP A 119 20.76 9.33 24.31
C ASP A 119 21.07 10.83 24.12
N SER A 120 21.13 11.58 25.22
CA SER A 120 21.44 13.01 25.21
C SER A 120 22.87 13.34 24.73
N PHE A 121 23.74 12.34 24.61
CA PHE A 121 25.12 12.48 24.13
C PHE A 121 25.27 12.05 22.66
N GLY A 122 24.19 11.58 22.03
CA GLY A 122 24.18 11.12 20.65
C GLY A 122 24.66 9.68 20.45
N ASN A 123 24.83 8.90 21.54
CA ASN A 123 25.15 7.47 21.45
C ASN A 123 23.87 6.64 21.38
N TYR A 124 23.97 5.42 20.85
CA TYR A 124 22.87 4.47 20.95
C TYR A 124 22.50 4.19 22.41
N VAL A 125 21.20 4.16 22.66
CA VAL A 125 20.66 3.79 23.96
C VAL A 125 20.90 2.31 24.25
N THR A 126 20.78 1.93 25.52
CA THR A 126 20.89 0.53 25.93
C THR A 126 19.72 -0.30 25.40
N PRO A 127 19.88 -1.64 25.29
CA PRO A 127 18.81 -2.55 24.92
C PRO A 127 17.53 -2.36 25.75
N ASP A 128 17.64 -2.14 27.06
CA ASP A 128 16.47 -2.01 27.93
C ASP A 128 15.72 -0.69 27.70
N VAL A 129 16.44 0.40 27.44
CA VAL A 129 15.83 1.69 27.08
C VAL A 129 15.11 1.59 25.73
N LEU A 130 15.71 0.92 24.73
CA LEU A 130 15.05 0.75 23.44
C LEU A 130 13.79 -0.12 23.54
N LYS A 131 13.83 -1.21 24.32
CA LYS A 131 12.64 -2.04 24.59
C LYS A 131 11.51 -1.23 25.21
N GLU A 132 11.82 -0.39 26.21
CA GLU A 132 10.83 0.46 26.85
C GLU A 132 10.25 1.49 25.88
N ARG A 133 11.09 2.16 25.08
CA ARG A 133 10.65 3.12 24.06
C ARG A 133 9.77 2.48 23.00
N MET A 134 10.17 1.31 22.47
CA MET A 134 9.36 0.52 21.54
C MET A 134 7.99 0.17 22.14
N LYS A 135 7.97 -0.36 23.37
CA LYS A 135 6.73 -0.72 24.05
C LYS A 135 5.81 0.49 24.24
N ASN A 136 6.34 1.59 24.76
CA ASN A 136 5.58 2.81 25.03
C ASN A 136 5.02 3.43 23.74
N TYR A 137 5.83 3.51 22.69
CA TYR A 137 5.41 4.04 21.39
C TYR A 137 4.32 3.18 20.75
N ILE A 138 4.55 1.87 20.61
CA ILE A 138 3.59 0.94 19.99
C ILE A 138 2.28 0.96 20.76
N THR A 139 2.34 0.90 22.10
CA THR A 139 1.14 0.93 22.96
C THR A 139 0.36 2.23 22.79
N THR A 140 1.06 3.37 22.68
CA THR A 140 0.42 4.70 22.58
C THR A 140 -0.24 4.90 21.22
N VAL A 141 0.47 4.59 20.12
CA VAL A 141 -0.04 4.76 18.76
C VAL A 141 -1.18 3.80 18.46
N MET A 142 -0.97 2.49 18.69
CA MET A 142 -2.03 1.50 18.46
C MET A 142 -3.21 1.70 19.43
N GLY A 143 -2.93 2.03 20.70
CA GLY A 143 -3.96 2.28 21.70
C GLY A 143 -4.90 3.43 21.31
N ARG A 144 -4.38 4.49 20.68
CA ARG A 144 -5.20 5.61 20.19
C ARG A 144 -6.18 5.19 19.09
N TYR A 145 -5.75 4.28 18.21
CA TYR A 145 -6.51 3.86 17.03
C TYR A 145 -7.15 2.48 17.16
N ARG A 146 -7.15 1.93 18.39
CA ARG A 146 -7.74 0.62 18.70
C ARG A 146 -9.18 0.53 18.20
N GLY A 147 -9.47 -0.53 17.46
CA GLY A 147 -10.79 -0.78 16.86
C GLY A 147 -11.17 0.12 15.68
N LYS A 148 -10.28 1.04 15.23
CA LYS A 148 -10.47 1.87 14.03
C LYS A 148 -9.57 1.41 12.88
N ILE A 149 -8.34 1.03 13.19
CA ILE A 149 -7.38 0.50 12.23
C ILE A 149 -7.47 -1.02 12.22
N LYS A 150 -7.63 -1.62 11.03
CA LYS A 150 -7.79 -3.06 10.86
C LYS A 150 -6.49 -3.80 11.14
N GLY A 151 -5.37 -3.28 10.68
CA GLY A 151 -4.06 -3.88 10.90
C GLY A 151 -2.90 -2.94 10.66
N TRP A 152 -1.72 -3.39 11.06
CA TRP A 152 -0.51 -2.57 11.11
C TRP A 152 0.67 -3.26 10.43
N ASP A 153 1.40 -2.50 9.63
CA ASP A 153 2.78 -2.83 9.32
C ASP A 153 3.59 -2.63 10.61
N VAL A 154 3.87 -3.74 11.30
CA VAL A 154 4.55 -3.73 12.60
C VAL A 154 6.05 -3.49 12.41
N VAL A 155 6.65 -4.20 11.47
CA VAL A 155 8.06 -4.03 11.09
C VAL A 155 8.15 -3.90 9.57
N ASN A 156 8.82 -2.83 9.12
CA ASN A 156 9.07 -2.56 7.71
C ASN A 156 10.56 -2.70 7.36
N GLU A 157 10.86 -3.38 6.25
CA GLU A 157 12.17 -3.40 5.57
C GLU A 157 13.36 -3.86 6.43
N ALA A 158 13.17 -4.97 7.13
CA ALA A 158 14.13 -5.54 8.06
C ALA A 158 15.28 -6.28 7.38
N ILE A 159 15.08 -6.77 6.15
CA ILE A 159 15.94 -7.78 5.53
C ILE A 159 16.55 -7.22 4.24
N LEU A 160 17.81 -7.56 3.98
CA LEU A 160 18.50 -7.25 2.73
C LEU A 160 18.19 -8.32 1.68
N ASP A 161 18.48 -8.03 0.42
CA ASP A 161 18.09 -8.91 -0.70
C ASP A 161 18.76 -10.30 -0.65
N ASP A 162 19.90 -10.42 0.02
CA ASP A 162 20.61 -11.69 0.25
C ASP A 162 20.04 -12.52 1.42
N GLY A 163 19.06 -11.99 2.16
CA GLY A 163 18.45 -12.64 3.32
C GLY A 163 19.16 -12.37 4.66
N SER A 164 20.18 -11.52 4.68
CA SER A 164 20.77 -11.00 5.93
C SER A 164 19.92 -9.89 6.53
N TYR A 165 20.06 -9.66 7.84
CA TYR A 165 19.40 -8.53 8.49
C TYR A 165 20.05 -7.22 8.05
N ARG A 166 19.20 -6.23 7.76
CA ARG A 166 19.64 -4.84 7.60
C ARG A 166 20.28 -4.38 8.92
N GLN A 167 21.49 -3.83 8.83
CA GLN A 167 22.21 -3.24 9.97
C GLN A 167 21.60 -1.89 10.37
N SER A 168 20.31 -1.94 10.74
CA SER A 168 19.57 -0.80 11.27
C SER A 168 19.95 -0.56 12.73
N PRO A 169 19.77 0.65 13.27
CA PRO A 169 20.02 0.88 14.70
C PRO A 169 19.19 -0.02 15.63
N PHE A 170 17.97 -0.43 15.23
CA PHE A 170 17.20 -1.41 15.98
C PHE A 170 17.94 -2.75 16.07
N TYR A 171 18.50 -3.22 14.95
CA TYR A 171 19.27 -4.46 14.88
C TYR A 171 20.61 -4.35 15.62
N GLU A 172 21.32 -3.22 15.52
CA GLU A 172 22.58 -2.99 16.24
C GLU A 172 22.39 -3.02 17.77
N ILE A 173 21.25 -2.55 18.27
CA ILE A 173 20.97 -2.48 19.71
C ILE A 173 20.34 -3.79 20.23
N LEU A 174 19.40 -4.39 19.51
CA LEU A 174 18.60 -5.53 19.99
C LEU A 174 18.88 -6.86 19.27
N GLY A 175 19.66 -6.86 18.20
CA GLY A 175 19.81 -8.02 17.33
C GLY A 175 18.47 -8.44 16.72
N GLU A 176 18.28 -9.74 16.45
CA GLU A 176 17.04 -10.26 15.86
C GLU A 176 15.79 -10.06 16.75
N GLU A 177 15.96 -9.85 18.06
CA GLU A 177 14.87 -9.75 19.04
C GLU A 177 13.95 -8.54 18.85
N TYR A 178 14.36 -7.49 18.12
CA TYR A 178 13.47 -6.33 17.93
C TYR A 178 12.19 -6.70 17.17
N ILE A 179 12.22 -7.71 16.29
CA ILE A 179 11.03 -8.14 15.54
C ILE A 179 10.04 -8.86 16.47
N PRO A 180 10.41 -9.96 17.17
CA PRO A 180 9.51 -10.59 18.14
C PRO A 180 8.95 -9.63 19.19
N LEU A 181 9.77 -8.71 19.71
CA LEU A 181 9.32 -7.72 20.69
C LEU A 181 8.29 -6.75 20.12
N ALA A 182 8.50 -6.26 18.90
CA ALA A 182 7.54 -5.36 18.25
C ALA A 182 6.17 -6.04 18.06
N PHE A 183 6.16 -7.30 17.61
CA PHE A 183 4.92 -8.09 17.46
C PHE A 183 4.25 -8.38 18.80
N GLN A 184 5.03 -8.71 19.83
CA GLN A 184 4.49 -8.88 21.18
C GLN A 184 3.81 -7.59 21.66
N PHE A 185 4.49 -6.46 21.59
CA PHE A 185 3.95 -5.17 22.05
C PHE A 185 2.74 -4.74 21.23
N ALA A 186 2.73 -5.00 19.92
CA ALA A 186 1.60 -4.70 19.06
C ALA A 186 0.37 -5.53 19.45
N HIS A 187 0.54 -6.83 19.67
CA HIS A 187 -0.55 -7.69 20.13
C HIS A 187 -1.08 -7.30 21.53
N GLU A 188 -0.20 -6.93 22.46
CA GLU A 188 -0.59 -6.40 23.77
C GLU A 188 -1.38 -5.07 23.64
N ALA A 189 -1.01 -4.22 22.68
CA ALA A 189 -1.59 -2.90 22.46
C ALA A 189 -2.94 -2.92 21.73
N ASP A 190 -3.18 -3.87 20.83
CA ASP A 190 -4.49 -4.14 20.26
C ASP A 190 -4.59 -5.62 19.86
N PRO A 191 -5.20 -6.46 20.72
CA PRO A 191 -5.33 -7.89 20.44
C PRO A 191 -6.20 -8.22 19.23
N GLU A 192 -7.03 -7.29 18.74
CA GLU A 192 -7.96 -7.51 17.62
C GLU A 192 -7.34 -7.10 16.27
N ALA A 193 -6.39 -6.15 16.27
CA ALA A 193 -5.72 -5.70 15.05
C ALA A 193 -4.90 -6.83 14.40
N GLU A 194 -4.90 -6.86 13.07
CA GLU A 194 -4.02 -7.73 12.29
C GLU A 194 -2.58 -7.18 12.29
N LEU A 195 -1.57 -8.06 12.40
CA LEU A 195 -0.16 -7.69 12.53
C LEU A 195 0.66 -8.19 11.34
N TYR A 196 1.39 -7.27 10.69
CA TYR A 196 2.08 -7.55 9.43
C TYR A 196 3.60 -7.29 9.47
N LEU A 197 4.33 -8.10 8.71
CA LEU A 197 5.66 -7.77 8.20
C LEU A 197 5.50 -7.13 6.81
N ASN A 198 6.32 -6.15 6.43
CA ASN A 198 6.27 -5.52 5.12
C ASN A 198 7.69 -5.24 4.57
N ASP A 199 7.94 -5.50 3.28
CA ASP A 199 9.25 -5.22 2.63
C ASP A 199 9.14 -5.17 1.08
N PHE A 200 10.12 -4.53 0.44
CA PHE A 200 10.35 -4.58 -1.01
C PHE A 200 11.32 -5.71 -1.42
N SER A 201 11.51 -5.88 -2.74
CA SER A 201 12.39 -6.90 -3.31
C SER A 201 12.05 -8.35 -2.90
N MET A 202 10.79 -8.60 -2.53
CA MET A 202 10.33 -9.89 -2.02
C MET A 202 10.30 -11.03 -3.05
N ALA A 203 10.64 -10.75 -4.32
CA ALA A 203 10.93 -11.78 -5.33
C ALA A 203 12.31 -12.43 -5.16
N LYS A 204 13.23 -11.81 -4.41
CA LYS A 204 14.60 -12.34 -4.23
C LYS A 204 14.55 -13.57 -3.31
N PRO A 205 15.11 -14.73 -3.71
CA PRO A 205 15.01 -15.97 -2.94
C PRO A 205 15.56 -15.87 -1.50
N GLY A 206 16.73 -15.24 -1.30
CA GLY A 206 17.33 -15.11 0.03
C GLY A 206 16.43 -14.34 1.01
N LYS A 207 15.89 -13.21 0.56
CA LYS A 207 14.91 -12.41 1.32
C LYS A 207 13.62 -13.18 1.59
N ARG A 208 13.05 -13.87 0.59
CA ARG A 208 11.86 -14.73 0.76
C ARG A 208 12.07 -15.77 1.86
N ASP A 209 13.16 -16.53 1.77
CA ASP A 209 13.44 -17.64 2.69
C ASP A 209 13.68 -17.13 4.13
N ARG A 210 14.31 -15.96 4.27
CA ARG A 210 14.48 -15.29 5.57
C ARG A 210 13.13 -14.91 6.18
N TYR A 211 12.24 -14.28 5.42
CA TYR A 211 10.92 -13.89 5.93
C TYR A 211 10.06 -15.10 6.30
N ILE A 212 10.10 -16.19 5.52
CA ILE A 212 9.46 -17.46 5.89
C ILE A 212 9.99 -17.97 7.23
N SER A 213 11.30 -17.85 7.49
CA SER A 213 11.91 -18.26 8.75
C SER A 213 11.44 -17.39 9.93
N ILE A 214 11.38 -16.07 9.74
CA ILE A 214 10.89 -15.12 10.77
C ILE A 214 9.42 -15.39 11.10
N ILE A 215 8.56 -15.61 10.09
CA ILE A 215 7.14 -15.92 10.30
C ILE A 215 7.01 -17.18 11.16
N LYS A 216 7.75 -18.24 10.83
CA LYS A 216 7.75 -19.50 11.60
C LYS A 216 8.27 -19.31 13.02
N GLU A 217 9.27 -18.47 13.22
CA GLU A 217 9.80 -18.16 14.55
C GLU A 217 8.75 -17.45 15.43
N LEU A 218 8.08 -16.43 14.89
CA LEU A 218 6.99 -15.73 15.59
C LEU A 218 5.89 -16.72 15.99
N GLN A 219 5.46 -17.58 15.06
CA GLN A 219 4.47 -18.61 15.32
C GLN A 219 4.93 -19.61 16.39
N GLN A 220 6.18 -20.06 16.34
CA GLN A 220 6.75 -20.99 17.32
C GLN A 220 6.81 -20.37 18.73
N ARG A 221 7.04 -19.05 18.82
CA ARG A 221 7.00 -18.27 20.06
C ARG A 221 5.58 -17.99 20.57
N GLY A 222 4.54 -18.35 19.80
CA GLY A 222 3.16 -18.04 20.12
C GLY A 222 2.80 -16.56 19.93
N LEU A 223 3.58 -15.83 19.12
CA LEU A 223 3.31 -14.44 18.78
C LEU A 223 2.36 -14.38 17.57
N ARG A 224 1.37 -13.50 17.64
CA ARG A 224 0.41 -13.29 16.56
C ARG A 224 1.11 -12.65 15.36
N ILE A 225 0.90 -13.22 14.17
CA ILE A 225 1.24 -12.63 12.87
C ILE A 225 0.14 -13.04 11.88
N ASP A 226 -0.45 -12.06 11.22
CA ASP A 226 -1.63 -12.26 10.38
C ASP A 226 -1.31 -12.17 8.90
N GLY A 227 -0.22 -11.48 8.54
CA GLY A 227 0.13 -11.33 7.14
C GLY A 227 1.56 -10.90 6.85
N ILE A 228 1.94 -11.08 5.58
CA ILE A 228 3.19 -10.62 4.98
C ILE A 228 2.87 -9.74 3.77
N GLY A 229 3.32 -8.50 3.84
CA GLY A 229 3.22 -7.49 2.81
C GLY A 229 4.40 -7.55 1.85
N MET A 230 4.09 -7.66 0.57
CA MET A 230 5.02 -7.49 -0.53
C MET A 230 4.76 -6.10 -1.13
N GLN A 231 5.70 -5.15 -0.94
CA GLN A 231 5.52 -3.77 -1.40
C GLN A 231 5.21 -3.69 -2.90
N ALA A 232 5.86 -4.53 -3.72
CA ALA A 232 5.62 -4.59 -5.16
C ALA A 232 5.91 -3.26 -5.89
N HIS A 233 6.99 -2.59 -5.48
CA HIS A 233 7.63 -1.54 -6.26
C HIS A 233 8.33 -2.14 -7.47
N MET A 234 7.74 -1.99 -8.65
CA MET A 234 8.15 -2.69 -9.88
C MET A 234 8.62 -1.73 -10.98
N GLY A 235 9.21 -2.30 -12.02
CA GLY A 235 9.41 -1.67 -13.32
C GLY A 235 8.78 -2.52 -14.42
N ILE A 236 8.87 -2.04 -15.66
CA ILE A 236 8.42 -2.82 -16.82
C ILE A 236 9.26 -4.09 -17.05
N ASP A 237 10.48 -4.13 -16.51
CA ASP A 237 11.49 -5.18 -16.70
C ASP A 237 11.92 -5.88 -15.40
N TYR A 238 11.40 -5.46 -14.23
CA TYR A 238 11.68 -6.10 -12.93
C TYR A 238 10.46 -6.08 -11.99
N PRO A 239 10.39 -6.99 -11.00
CA PRO A 239 11.24 -8.17 -10.83
C PRO A 239 10.95 -9.24 -11.91
N ASP A 240 11.64 -10.37 -11.86
CA ASP A 240 11.18 -11.58 -12.55
C ASP A 240 9.80 -12.00 -11.99
N MET A 241 8.80 -12.21 -12.86
CA MET A 241 7.43 -12.50 -12.41
C MET A 241 7.26 -13.92 -11.92
N ASP A 242 8.02 -14.88 -12.44
CA ASP A 242 7.95 -16.26 -11.96
C ASP A 242 8.47 -16.34 -10.52
N GLU A 243 9.56 -15.63 -10.21
CA GLU A 243 10.07 -15.53 -8.84
C GLU A 243 9.16 -14.71 -7.92
N PHE A 244 8.48 -13.67 -8.43
CA PHE A 244 7.48 -12.94 -7.65
C PHE A 244 6.25 -13.81 -7.34
N GLU A 245 5.71 -14.54 -8.32
CA GLU A 245 4.58 -15.47 -8.13
C GLU A 245 4.95 -16.60 -7.16
N LYS A 246 6.17 -17.13 -7.28
CA LYS A 246 6.70 -18.11 -6.34
C LYS A 246 6.76 -17.57 -4.92
N SER A 247 7.10 -16.30 -4.72
CA SER A 247 7.06 -15.68 -3.39
C SER A 247 5.65 -15.64 -2.81
N ILE A 248 4.64 -15.25 -3.60
CA ILE A 248 3.23 -15.30 -3.17
C ILE A 248 2.87 -16.73 -2.69
N ILE A 249 3.22 -17.74 -3.49
CA ILE A 249 2.90 -19.13 -3.19
C ILE A 249 3.61 -19.63 -1.92
N GLU A 250 4.91 -19.37 -1.77
CA GLU A 250 5.67 -19.84 -0.60
C GLU A 250 5.25 -19.12 0.69
N PHE A 251 4.94 -17.82 0.63
CA PHE A 251 4.35 -17.12 1.76
C PHE A 251 2.95 -17.64 2.11
N GLY A 252 2.12 -17.97 1.11
CA GLY A 252 0.82 -18.60 1.36
C GLY A 252 0.89 -19.92 2.12
N LYS A 253 2.02 -20.65 2.05
CA LYS A 253 2.25 -21.89 2.81
C LYS A 253 2.54 -21.66 4.30
N THR A 254 2.80 -20.43 4.74
CA THR A 254 3.08 -20.12 6.16
C THR A 254 1.83 -19.84 6.98
N SER A 255 0.63 -20.05 6.42
CA SER A 255 -0.66 -19.84 7.12
C SER A 255 -0.90 -18.40 7.60
N VAL A 256 -0.30 -17.42 6.90
CA VAL A 256 -0.59 -15.99 7.04
C VAL A 256 -1.12 -15.48 5.71
N ASN A 257 -1.86 -14.37 5.72
CA ASN A 257 -2.32 -13.75 4.48
C ASN A 257 -1.15 -13.11 3.70
N VAL A 258 -1.19 -13.15 2.38
CA VAL A 258 -0.29 -12.35 1.54
C VAL A 258 -0.99 -11.04 1.19
N MET A 259 -0.25 -9.95 1.15
CA MET A 259 -0.76 -8.67 0.68
C MET A 259 0.22 -8.06 -0.31
N ILE A 260 -0.33 -7.40 -1.33
CA ILE A 260 0.42 -6.47 -2.16
C ILE A 260 0.18 -5.07 -1.58
N THR A 261 1.21 -4.43 -1.04
CA THR A 261 1.02 -3.32 -0.10
C THR A 261 1.30 -1.94 -0.67
N GLU A 262 2.17 -1.83 -1.67
CA GLU A 262 2.69 -0.55 -2.17
C GLU A 262 2.87 -0.58 -3.71
N TRP A 263 1.91 -1.20 -4.40
CA TRP A 263 2.07 -1.50 -5.82
C TRP A 263 2.18 -0.23 -6.66
N ASP A 264 3.29 -0.14 -7.36
CA ASP A 264 3.52 0.82 -8.42
C ASP A 264 4.46 0.19 -9.46
N MET A 265 4.45 0.72 -10.69
CA MET A 265 5.27 0.18 -11.76
C MET A 265 5.88 1.29 -12.60
N SER A 266 7.16 1.59 -12.37
CA SER A 266 7.86 2.60 -13.15
C SER A 266 7.84 2.25 -14.64
N ALA A 267 7.50 3.24 -15.46
CA ALA A 267 7.58 3.13 -16.93
C ALA A 267 8.91 3.68 -17.48
N LEU A 268 9.77 4.18 -16.59
CA LEU A 268 11.07 4.75 -16.92
C LEU A 268 12.15 3.68 -16.92
N PRO A 269 13.31 3.94 -17.57
CA PRO A 269 14.46 3.05 -17.49
C PRO A 269 14.85 2.75 -16.04
N THR A 270 15.15 1.48 -15.77
CA THR A 270 15.52 1.01 -14.43
C THR A 270 16.90 1.54 -14.04
N ILE A 271 16.91 2.32 -12.96
CA ILE A 271 18.12 2.89 -12.35
C ILE A 271 18.50 2.10 -11.10
N HIS A 272 17.48 1.67 -10.37
CA HIS A 272 17.56 1.00 -9.09
C HIS A 272 16.37 0.05 -8.96
N GLU A 273 16.64 -1.20 -8.56
CA GLU A 273 15.62 -2.14 -8.11
C GLU A 273 15.48 -1.99 -6.58
N GLY A 274 14.32 -1.56 -6.11
CA GLY A 274 14.04 -1.41 -4.69
C GLY A 274 13.32 -0.12 -4.32
N ALA A 275 13.17 0.09 -3.02
CA ALA A 275 12.45 1.23 -2.44
C ALA A 275 13.12 1.77 -1.18
N ASP A 276 14.44 1.58 -1.04
CA ASP A 276 15.20 2.20 0.04
C ASP A 276 15.30 3.71 -0.19
N VAL A 277 14.31 4.44 0.33
CA VAL A 277 14.16 5.89 0.10
C VAL A 277 15.30 6.71 0.72
N GLY A 278 16.13 6.11 1.56
CA GLY A 278 17.37 6.71 2.06
C GLY A 278 18.49 6.79 1.02
N SER A 279 18.37 6.04 -0.09
CA SER A 279 19.39 5.93 -1.14
C SER A 279 18.98 6.68 -2.41
N THR A 280 19.44 7.93 -2.57
CA THR A 280 19.14 8.73 -3.78
C THR A 280 20.27 8.67 -4.82
N ALA A 281 19.91 8.88 -6.09
CA ALA A 281 20.84 8.95 -7.22
C ALA A 281 21.08 10.40 -7.66
N GLU A 282 22.27 10.67 -8.21
CA GLU A 282 22.56 11.96 -8.84
C GLU A 282 21.63 12.22 -10.04
N LYS A 283 21.36 13.50 -10.30
CA LYS A 283 20.51 13.90 -11.42
C LYS A 283 21.22 13.63 -12.75
N ILE A 284 20.62 12.78 -13.57
CA ILE A 284 21.10 12.44 -14.92
C ILE A 284 19.93 12.61 -15.87
N ASP A 285 20.02 13.57 -16.81
CA ASP A 285 18.89 13.93 -17.70
C ASP A 285 18.40 12.75 -18.57
N SER A 286 19.27 11.81 -18.93
CA SER A 286 18.88 10.59 -19.65
C SER A 286 17.94 9.67 -18.88
N LEU A 287 17.77 9.90 -17.57
CA LEU A 287 16.91 9.14 -16.68
C LEU A 287 15.51 9.75 -16.51
N ASN A 288 15.20 10.83 -17.24
CA ASN A 288 13.85 11.35 -17.45
C ASN A 288 13.52 11.44 -18.95
N PRO A 289 13.47 10.30 -19.68
CA PRO A 289 13.35 10.33 -21.14
C PRO A 289 11.97 10.79 -21.65
N TYR A 290 10.95 10.78 -20.78
CA TYR A 290 9.55 11.00 -21.15
C TYR A 290 8.91 12.13 -20.33
N PRO A 291 9.44 13.37 -20.35
CA PRO A 291 8.98 14.43 -19.47
C PRO A 291 7.54 14.89 -19.75
N ASN A 292 7.04 14.65 -20.97
CA ASN A 292 5.74 15.13 -21.44
C ASN A 292 4.72 13.99 -21.61
N ALA A 293 5.12 12.87 -22.21
CA ALA A 293 4.25 11.73 -22.48
C ALA A 293 5.06 10.44 -22.67
N LEU A 294 4.48 9.29 -22.31
CA LEU A 294 5.02 7.98 -22.65
C LEU A 294 4.89 7.70 -24.15
N PRO A 295 5.96 7.22 -24.81
CA PRO A 295 5.86 6.66 -26.15
C PRO A 295 4.90 5.47 -26.20
N GLU A 296 4.16 5.32 -27.30
CA GLU A 296 3.16 4.26 -27.46
C GLU A 296 3.72 2.85 -27.22
N ASN A 297 4.95 2.58 -27.69
CA ASN A 297 5.60 1.28 -27.48
C ASN A 297 5.90 1.01 -26.01
N VAL A 298 6.31 2.02 -25.24
CA VAL A 298 6.59 1.89 -23.80
C VAL A 298 5.29 1.74 -23.03
N TYR A 299 4.27 2.54 -23.37
CA TYR A 299 2.94 2.41 -22.77
C TYR A 299 2.32 1.02 -23.00
N LYS A 300 2.52 0.44 -24.19
CA LYS A 300 2.10 -0.94 -24.48
C LYS A 300 2.82 -1.97 -23.61
N LEU A 301 4.14 -1.83 -23.41
CA LEU A 301 4.91 -2.72 -22.52
C LEU A 301 4.41 -2.61 -21.08
N TRP A 302 4.22 -1.39 -20.59
CA TRP A 302 3.67 -1.12 -19.26
C TRP A 302 2.28 -1.74 -19.09
N ASN A 303 1.36 -1.56 -20.04
CA ASN A 303 0.02 -2.13 -19.97
C ASN A 303 0.03 -3.67 -19.95
N ASN A 304 0.89 -4.29 -20.76
CA ASN A 304 1.04 -5.74 -20.77
C ASN A 304 1.51 -6.25 -19.41
N ARG A 305 2.49 -5.57 -18.81
CA ARG A 305 3.06 -5.94 -17.51
C ARG A 305 2.07 -5.75 -16.36
N ILE A 306 1.30 -4.67 -16.36
CA ILE A 306 0.20 -4.48 -15.40
C ILE A 306 -0.86 -5.57 -15.56
N THR A 307 -1.21 -5.94 -16.79
CA THR A 307 -2.20 -7.01 -17.05
C THR A 307 -1.70 -8.37 -16.55
N GLU A 308 -0.41 -8.67 -16.72
CA GLU A 308 0.23 -9.85 -16.14
C GLU A 308 0.09 -9.88 -14.62
N CYS A 309 0.39 -8.77 -13.93
CA CYS A 309 0.21 -8.65 -12.48
C CYS A 309 -1.25 -8.79 -12.04
N LEU A 310 -2.20 -8.12 -12.70
CA LEU A 310 -3.62 -8.21 -12.36
C LEU A 310 -4.14 -9.65 -12.50
N ASN A 311 -3.78 -10.34 -13.58
CA ASN A 311 -4.12 -11.75 -13.77
C ASN A 311 -3.51 -12.62 -12.67
N MET A 312 -2.24 -12.42 -12.34
CA MET A 312 -1.56 -13.15 -11.27
C MET A 312 -2.23 -12.92 -9.91
N PHE A 313 -2.48 -11.67 -9.52
CA PHE A 313 -3.11 -11.34 -8.24
C PHE A 313 -4.50 -11.97 -8.12
N ARG A 314 -5.28 -12.00 -9.20
CA ARG A 314 -6.59 -12.66 -9.23
C ARG A 314 -6.49 -14.18 -9.16
N ARG A 315 -5.50 -14.80 -9.81
CA ARG A 315 -5.28 -16.25 -9.70
C ARG A 315 -4.99 -16.70 -8.27
N HIS A 316 -4.36 -15.84 -7.48
CA HIS A 316 -3.98 -16.10 -6.08
C HIS A 316 -4.86 -15.33 -5.09
N SER A 317 -6.10 -14.98 -5.46
CA SER A 317 -7.03 -14.25 -4.57
C SER A 317 -7.50 -15.10 -3.36
N ASP A 318 -7.23 -16.40 -3.37
CA ASP A 318 -7.40 -17.28 -2.21
C ASP A 318 -6.34 -17.07 -1.13
N ILE A 319 -5.20 -16.46 -1.48
CA ILE A 319 -4.07 -16.18 -0.58
C ILE A 319 -3.90 -14.65 -0.37
N ILE A 320 -4.13 -13.86 -1.42
CA ILE A 320 -3.97 -12.40 -1.40
C ILE A 320 -5.21 -11.76 -0.79
N SER A 321 -5.05 -11.11 0.37
CA SER A 321 -6.17 -10.44 1.06
C SER A 321 -6.36 -8.98 0.65
N ARG A 322 -5.29 -8.33 0.16
CA ARG A 322 -5.27 -6.91 -0.20
C ARG A 322 -4.25 -6.61 -1.30
N VAL A 323 -4.65 -5.75 -2.22
CA VAL A 323 -3.77 -5.07 -3.19
C VAL A 323 -3.91 -3.56 -2.99
N THR A 324 -2.83 -2.88 -2.63
CA THR A 324 -2.80 -1.43 -2.43
C THR A 324 -1.84 -0.81 -3.42
N LEU A 325 -2.26 0.26 -4.10
CA LEU A 325 -1.39 1.09 -4.93
C LEU A 325 -0.67 2.13 -4.06
N TRP A 326 0.62 2.41 -4.31
CA TRP A 326 1.36 3.45 -3.58
C TRP A 326 1.12 4.84 -4.14
N GLY A 327 -0.14 5.26 -4.06
CA GLY A 327 -0.64 6.54 -4.54
C GLY A 327 -1.91 6.38 -5.36
N VAL A 328 -2.45 7.51 -5.82
CA VAL A 328 -3.70 7.57 -6.58
C VAL A 328 -3.46 7.82 -8.06
N SER A 329 -2.70 8.87 -8.40
CA SER A 329 -2.45 9.27 -9.79
C SER A 329 -0.97 9.49 -10.05
N ASP A 330 -0.56 9.31 -11.32
CA ASP A 330 0.83 9.48 -11.76
C ASP A 330 1.44 10.83 -11.34
N GLY A 331 0.61 11.87 -11.21
CA GLY A 331 1.05 13.22 -10.84
C GLY A 331 1.45 13.40 -9.37
N LEU A 332 1.01 12.50 -8.49
CA LEU A 332 1.29 12.54 -7.05
C LEU A 332 2.22 11.41 -6.59
N SER A 333 2.71 10.57 -7.51
CA SER A 333 3.57 9.44 -7.15
C SER A 333 4.95 9.91 -6.69
N TRP A 334 5.42 9.33 -5.58
CA TRP A 334 6.79 9.46 -5.08
C TRP A 334 7.87 9.08 -6.11
N ARG A 335 7.55 8.20 -7.09
CA ARG A 335 8.47 7.81 -8.17
C ARG A 335 8.88 8.96 -9.10
N ASN A 336 8.14 10.06 -9.09
CA ASN A 336 8.56 11.30 -9.76
C ASN A 336 9.85 11.87 -9.14
N ASP A 337 10.12 11.60 -7.87
CA ASP A 337 11.28 12.14 -7.16
C ASP A 337 12.24 11.08 -6.59
N PHE A 338 11.89 9.80 -6.69
CA PHE A 338 12.74 8.67 -6.31
C PHE A 338 12.99 7.72 -7.50
N PRO A 339 14.23 7.22 -7.72
CA PRO A 339 15.46 7.50 -6.96
C PRO A 339 16.13 8.82 -7.34
N MET A 340 15.54 9.59 -8.26
CA MET A 340 16.08 10.84 -8.77
C MET A 340 15.00 11.91 -8.79
N VAL A 341 15.29 13.07 -8.20
CA VAL A 341 14.38 14.21 -8.10
C VAL A 341 14.07 14.79 -9.49
N GLY A 342 12.79 15.10 -9.74
CA GLY A 342 12.34 15.81 -10.94
C GLY A 342 12.16 14.95 -12.19
N ARG A 343 11.83 13.66 -12.04
CA ARG A 343 11.38 12.78 -13.12
C ARG A 343 9.87 12.93 -13.39
N THR A 344 9.45 12.54 -14.58
CA THR A 344 8.04 12.35 -14.93
C THR A 344 7.78 10.86 -15.09
N ASP A 345 7.39 10.17 -14.01
CA ASP A 345 7.05 8.74 -14.06
C ASP A 345 5.55 8.53 -14.33
N TYR A 346 5.14 7.29 -14.61
CA TYR A 346 3.77 6.92 -14.95
C TYR A 346 3.33 5.63 -14.25
N PRO A 347 3.41 5.53 -12.92
CA PRO A 347 3.49 4.23 -12.28
C PRO A 347 2.16 3.70 -11.71
N LEU A 348 1.09 4.48 -11.74
CA LEU A 348 -0.17 4.19 -11.04
C LEU A 348 -1.33 3.90 -11.99
N ALA A 349 -2.50 3.61 -11.42
CA ALA A 349 -3.70 3.27 -12.17
C ALA A 349 -4.35 4.46 -12.88
N PHE A 350 -4.14 5.68 -12.40
CA PHE A 350 -4.72 6.90 -12.97
C PHE A 350 -3.65 7.82 -13.52
N ASP A 351 -3.90 8.39 -14.69
CA ASP A 351 -3.01 9.39 -15.28
C ASP A 351 -3.03 10.72 -14.50
N ARG A 352 -2.20 11.68 -14.90
CA ARG A 352 -2.14 13.03 -14.30
C ARG A 352 -3.45 13.83 -14.38
N ASN A 353 -4.38 13.41 -15.24
CA ASN A 353 -5.70 14.00 -15.39
C ASN A 353 -6.79 13.20 -14.67
N TYR A 354 -6.41 12.19 -13.88
CA TYR A 354 -7.29 11.30 -13.13
C TYR A 354 -8.15 10.38 -14.02
N ASN A 355 -7.74 10.11 -15.26
CA ASN A 355 -8.34 9.08 -16.09
C ASN A 355 -7.74 7.71 -15.76
N LEU A 356 -8.58 6.68 -15.67
CA LEU A 356 -8.14 5.31 -15.47
C LEU A 356 -7.36 4.82 -16.70
N LYS A 357 -6.14 4.31 -16.49
CA LYS A 357 -5.26 3.83 -17.56
C LYS A 357 -5.74 2.50 -18.14
N GLU A 358 -5.27 2.21 -19.35
CA GLU A 358 -5.85 1.20 -20.24
C GLU A 358 -5.90 -0.20 -19.62
N ALA A 359 -4.82 -0.68 -18.99
CA ALA A 359 -4.80 -2.00 -18.38
C ALA A 359 -5.88 -2.16 -17.28
N PHE A 360 -6.01 -1.18 -16.40
CA PHE A 360 -7.03 -1.19 -15.34
C PHE A 360 -8.45 -1.03 -15.90
N SER A 361 -8.61 -0.16 -16.90
CA SER A 361 -9.90 0.04 -17.58
C SER A 361 -10.36 -1.22 -18.30
N LYS A 362 -9.46 -1.92 -18.99
CA LYS A 362 -9.76 -3.23 -19.60
C LYS A 362 -10.14 -4.25 -18.55
N GLU A 363 -9.40 -4.33 -17.45
CA GLU A 363 -9.67 -5.28 -16.38
C GLU A 363 -11.08 -5.15 -15.82
N ILE A 364 -11.51 -3.93 -15.46
CA ILE A 364 -12.84 -3.72 -14.85
C ILE A 364 -14.00 -3.75 -15.84
N ASN A 365 -13.73 -3.66 -17.15
CA ASN A 365 -14.74 -3.73 -18.20
C ASN A 365 -14.84 -5.12 -18.85
N ASN A 366 -13.87 -6.01 -18.61
CA ASN A 366 -13.99 -7.41 -18.98
C ASN A 366 -15.04 -8.05 -18.07
N ASN A 367 -16.27 -8.20 -18.60
CA ASN A 367 -17.36 -8.87 -17.90
C ASN A 367 -16.91 -10.27 -17.45
N ARG A 368 -17.12 -10.57 -16.16
CA ARG A 368 -16.91 -11.88 -15.55
C ARG A 368 -17.68 -12.99 -16.26
#